data_AF-A0A1F3K8J1-F1
#
_entry.id   AF-A0A1F3K8J1-F1
#
_cell.length_a   1.000
_cell.length_b   1.000
_cell.length_c   1.000
_cell.angle_alpha   90.00
_cell.angle_beta   90.00
_cell.angle_gamma   90.00
#
_symmetry.space_group_name_H-M   'P 1'
#
loop_
_entity.id
_entity.type
_entity.pdbx_description
1 polymer ?
#
loop_
_entity_poly.entity_id
_entity_poly.type
_entity_poly.pdbx_seq_one_letter_code
_entity_poly.pdbx_strand_id
1 'polypeptide(L)'
;MKKILSLTAIAALVIGITFSGCKKDEEEYTPEALPEATIEGFVWADLNWANDTADTVTVYQYNQEYAPAGTILIATLYAGDLVDNPVAGYTYQTLTYQTEVQEDGSYSFTVPAHANGVSVSIKCTDFEYDEISMDWANYPATETDRVVYTASSFSVTVYPNITKIIDINY
;
A
#
# COMPACT_ATOMS: atom_id res chain seq x y z
N MET A 1 0.43 -51.54 54.02
CA MET A 1 -0.83 -51.90 53.33
C MET A 1 -0.46 -52.45 51.94
N LYS A 2 -0.42 -53.78 51.79
CA LYS A 2 -1.19 -54.58 50.79
C LYS A 2 -1.30 -53.90 49.41
N LYS A 3 -0.42 -54.18 48.44
CA LYS A 3 -0.49 -55.26 47.43
C LYS A 3 -1.89 -55.43 46.84
N ILE A 4 -1.99 -55.30 45.50
CA ILE A 4 -2.55 -56.24 44.50
C ILE A 4 -2.75 -55.41 43.21
N LEU A 5 -1.96 -55.68 42.15
CA LEU A 5 -2.26 -56.64 41.06
C LEU A 5 -3.45 -56.11 40.22
N SER A 6 -3.40 -56.00 38.90
CA SER A 6 -2.98 -57.04 37.96
C SER A 6 -3.28 -56.58 36.53
N LEU A 7 -2.34 -56.85 35.61
CA LEU A 7 -2.47 -57.35 34.23
C LEU A 7 -3.56 -56.74 33.31
N THR A 8 -3.31 -56.51 32.02
CA THR A 8 -2.82 -57.53 31.07
C THR A 8 -2.29 -56.89 29.79
N ALA A 9 -1.18 -57.42 29.31
CA ALA A 9 -0.57 -57.16 28.03
C ALA A 9 -1.15 -58.05 26.91
N ILE A 10 -1.15 -57.55 25.67
CA ILE A 10 -1.00 -58.35 24.44
C ILE A 10 -0.13 -57.47 23.52
N ALA A 11 1.19 -57.65 23.46
CA ALA A 11 1.95 -58.68 22.74
C ALA A 11 1.72 -58.67 21.21
N ALA A 12 2.56 -57.86 20.55
CA ALA A 12 3.27 -58.10 19.30
C ALA A 12 2.56 -58.75 18.09
N LEU A 13 2.61 -58.04 16.96
CA LEU A 13 3.04 -58.66 15.70
C LEU A 13 3.86 -57.66 14.87
N VAL A 14 5.16 -57.93 14.77
CA VAL A 14 6.04 -57.36 13.75
C VAL A 14 5.70 -58.04 12.44
N ILE A 15 5.22 -57.27 11.46
CA ILE A 15 5.38 -57.62 10.05
C ILE A 15 6.15 -56.46 9.43
N GLY A 16 7.43 -56.69 9.19
CA GLY A 16 8.21 -55.86 8.30
C GLY A 16 7.62 -55.96 6.90
N ILE A 17 7.22 -54.81 6.36
CA ILE A 17 7.13 -54.64 4.92
C ILE A 17 8.04 -53.46 4.57
N THR A 18 9.27 -53.79 4.20
CA THR A 18 10.13 -52.90 3.42
C THR A 18 9.51 -52.77 2.04
N PHE A 19 8.53 -51.88 1.90
CA PHE A 19 8.25 -51.32 0.59
C PHE A 19 9.34 -50.30 0.32
N SER A 20 10.29 -50.66 -0.54
CA SER A 20 10.99 -49.72 -1.40
C SER A 20 9.97 -49.07 -2.34
N GLY A 21 9.07 -48.27 -1.80
CA GLY A 21 8.35 -47.26 -2.55
C GLY A 21 9.26 -46.05 -2.60
N CYS A 22 9.52 -45.51 -3.79
CA CYS A 22 10.21 -44.23 -3.94
C CYS A 22 9.67 -43.27 -2.88
N LYS A 23 10.50 -42.91 -1.90
CA LYS A 23 10.35 -41.63 -1.23
C LYS A 23 10.59 -40.62 -2.33
N LYS A 24 9.53 -40.29 -3.06
CA LYS A 24 9.48 -39.01 -3.73
C LYS A 24 9.49 -38.07 -2.56
N ASP A 25 10.67 -37.54 -2.25
CA ASP A 25 10.76 -36.34 -1.45
C ASP A 25 9.76 -35.40 -2.12
N GLU A 26 8.62 -35.17 -1.46
CA GLU A 26 7.66 -34.19 -1.91
C GLU A 26 8.41 -32.87 -1.75
N GLU A 27 9.10 -32.46 -2.81
CA GLU A 27 9.67 -31.13 -2.91
C GLU A 27 8.50 -30.19 -2.68
N GLU A 28 8.48 -29.62 -1.48
CA GLU A 28 7.50 -28.65 -1.06
C GLU A 28 7.65 -27.47 -2.04
N TYR A 29 6.76 -27.41 -3.02
CA TYR A 29 6.81 -26.38 -4.05
C TYR A 29 6.55 -25.04 -3.35
N THR A 30 7.63 -24.32 -3.10
CA THR A 30 7.56 -22.93 -2.66
C THR A 30 7.49 -22.09 -3.93
N PRO A 31 6.34 -21.48 -4.26
CA PRO A 31 6.27 -20.60 -5.42
C PRO A 31 7.29 -19.49 -5.27
N GLU A 32 7.96 -19.14 -6.37
CA GLU A 32 8.84 -17.98 -6.39
C GLU A 32 8.05 -16.72 -6.01
N ALA A 33 8.66 -15.87 -5.19
CA ALA A 33 8.07 -14.58 -4.86
C ALA A 33 7.93 -13.74 -6.14
N LEU A 34 6.79 -13.07 -6.29
CA LEU A 34 6.61 -12.14 -7.40
C LEU A 34 7.61 -10.99 -7.26
N PRO A 35 8.20 -10.51 -8.36
CA PRO A 35 9.00 -9.31 -8.32
C PRO A 35 8.12 -8.12 -7.93
N GLU A 36 8.73 -7.10 -7.33
CA GLU A 36 8.02 -5.93 -6.80
C GLU A 36 8.43 -4.66 -7.53
N ALA A 37 7.62 -3.62 -7.37
CA ALA A 37 7.91 -2.25 -7.75
C ALA A 37 7.57 -1.31 -6.59
N THR A 38 8.26 -0.18 -6.53
CA THR A 38 7.98 0.88 -5.57
C THR A 38 7.29 2.05 -6.27
N ILE A 39 6.24 2.59 -5.64
CA ILE A 39 5.63 3.86 -6.03
C ILE A 39 5.75 4.79 -4.82
N GLU A 40 6.42 5.92 -4.98
CA GLU A 40 6.70 6.86 -3.90
C GLU A 40 6.62 8.31 -4.38
N GLY A 41 6.61 9.25 -3.45
CA GLY A 41 6.61 10.67 -3.76
C GLY A 41 6.17 11.49 -2.56
N PHE A 42 5.82 12.74 -2.81
CA PHE A 42 5.28 13.64 -1.81
C PHE A 42 3.80 13.93 -2.06
N VAL A 43 3.07 14.21 -0.99
CA VAL A 43 1.67 14.63 -1.05
C VAL A 43 1.55 16.07 -0.57
N TRP A 44 1.10 16.95 -1.45
CA TRP A 44 0.98 18.38 -1.24
C TRP A 44 -0.48 18.81 -1.10
N ALA A 45 -0.70 19.85 -0.30
CA ALA A 45 -1.97 20.53 -0.15
C ALA A 45 -1.70 22.00 0.22
N ASP A 46 -2.48 22.92 -0.33
CA ASP A 46 -2.39 24.34 0.05
C ASP A 46 -3.19 24.58 1.33
N LEU A 47 -2.52 24.48 2.48
CA LEU A 47 -3.13 24.54 3.82
C LEU A 47 -3.07 25.95 4.41
N ASN A 48 -2.30 26.85 3.80
CA ASN A 48 -2.08 28.21 4.26
C ASN A 48 -1.92 29.19 3.10
N TRP A 49 -3.04 29.56 2.51
CA TRP A 49 -3.10 30.54 1.44
C TRP A 49 -2.54 31.92 1.85
N ALA A 50 -2.54 32.22 3.15
CA ALA A 50 -1.99 33.48 3.64
C ALA A 50 -0.47 33.58 3.47
N ASN A 51 0.25 32.45 3.43
CA ASN A 51 1.68 32.43 3.21
C ASN A 51 2.07 32.39 1.72
N ASP A 52 1.08 32.21 0.85
CA ASP A 52 1.22 32.13 -0.60
C ASP A 52 1.37 33.51 -1.27
N THR A 53 1.54 34.58 -0.47
CA THR A 53 1.73 35.95 -0.94
C THR A 53 2.90 36.60 -0.22
N ALA A 54 3.79 37.27 -0.96
CA ALA A 54 4.90 38.01 -0.36
C ALA A 54 4.40 39.21 0.49
N ASP A 55 5.24 39.68 1.42
CA ASP A 55 5.04 40.88 2.28
C ASP A 55 4.66 42.17 1.51
N THR A 56 4.83 42.16 0.18
CA THR A 56 4.18 43.08 -0.75
C THR A 56 3.12 42.32 -1.55
N VAL A 57 1.85 42.70 -1.37
CA VAL A 57 0.58 42.18 -1.93
C VAL A 57 0.55 41.97 -3.47
N THR A 58 1.67 42.17 -4.18
CA THR A 58 1.78 42.13 -5.63
C THR A 58 2.44 40.88 -6.20
N VAL A 59 2.96 39.96 -5.38
CA VAL A 59 3.62 38.73 -5.87
C VAL A 59 3.08 37.50 -5.15
N TYR A 60 2.35 36.67 -5.91
CA TYR A 60 1.95 35.33 -5.49
C TYR A 60 3.18 34.42 -5.48
N GLN A 61 3.41 33.70 -4.39
CA GLN A 61 4.42 32.65 -4.28
C GLN A 61 3.69 31.37 -3.91
N TYR A 62 3.78 30.36 -4.76
CA TYR A 62 3.15 29.07 -4.46
C TYR A 62 4.03 28.31 -3.45
N ASN A 63 3.58 28.27 -2.20
CA ASN A 63 4.29 27.73 -1.05
C ASN A 63 3.42 26.68 -0.34
N GLN A 64 3.07 25.63 -1.07
CA GLN A 64 2.26 24.54 -0.53
C GLN A 64 2.91 23.85 0.66
N GLU A 65 2.07 23.47 1.61
CA GLU A 65 2.39 22.51 2.64
C GLU A 65 2.23 21.07 2.14
N TYR A 66 2.72 20.14 2.96
CA TYR A 66 2.37 18.74 2.79
C TYR A 66 0.96 18.47 3.32
N ALA A 67 0.28 17.52 2.68
CA ALA A 67 -0.94 16.97 3.23
C ALA A 67 -0.67 16.41 4.65
N PRO A 68 -1.67 16.45 5.56
CA PRO A 68 -1.46 16.01 6.93
C PRO A 68 -0.96 14.57 7.03
N ALA A 69 -0.01 14.34 7.94
CA ALA A 69 0.45 12.99 8.26
C ALA A 69 -0.73 12.10 8.67
N GLY A 70 -0.72 10.85 8.22
CA GLY A 70 -1.84 9.91 8.39
C GLY A 70 -2.93 10.02 7.32
N THR A 71 -2.82 10.95 6.35
CA THR A 71 -3.69 10.93 5.16
C THR A 71 -3.50 9.60 4.42
N ILE A 72 -4.60 8.88 4.18
CA ILE A 72 -4.54 7.52 3.65
C ILE A 72 -4.48 7.54 2.12
N LEU A 73 -3.60 6.70 1.56
CA LEU A 73 -3.56 6.41 0.14
C LEU A 73 -3.82 4.91 -0.07
N ILE A 74 -4.60 4.58 -1.10
CA ILE A 74 -4.99 3.21 -1.41
C ILE A 74 -4.55 2.89 -2.85
N ALA A 75 -3.66 1.91 -2.99
CA ALA A 75 -3.27 1.36 -4.28
C ALA A 75 -4.02 0.05 -4.54
N THR A 76 -4.56 -0.11 -5.75
CA THR A 76 -5.24 -1.33 -6.18
C THR A 76 -4.70 -1.81 -7.51
N LEU A 77 -4.59 -3.14 -7.68
CA LEU A 77 -4.19 -3.75 -8.94
C LEU A 77 -4.93 -5.07 -9.17
N TYR A 78 -5.07 -5.47 -10.42
CA TYR A 78 -5.75 -6.70 -10.78
C TYR A 78 -4.75 -7.87 -10.76
N ALA A 79 -5.03 -8.92 -9.98
CA ALA A 79 -4.12 -10.06 -9.87
C ALA A 79 -3.94 -10.84 -11.18
N GLY A 80 -4.84 -10.67 -12.16
CA GLY A 80 -4.68 -11.24 -13.50
C GLY A 80 -3.51 -10.62 -14.28
N ASP A 81 -3.12 -9.38 -13.97
CA ASP A 81 -1.97 -8.71 -14.60
C ASP A 81 -0.62 -9.29 -14.14
N LEU A 82 -0.64 -10.07 -13.05
CA LEU A 82 0.54 -10.75 -12.48
C LEU A 82 0.76 -12.14 -13.07
N VAL A 83 -0.06 -12.56 -14.03
CA VAL A 83 -0.02 -13.90 -14.62
C VAL A 83 0.29 -13.77 -16.11
N ASP A 84 1.27 -14.54 -16.60
CA ASP A 84 1.67 -14.51 -18.02
C ASP A 84 0.51 -14.83 -18.98
N ASN A 85 -0.33 -15.81 -18.60
CA ASN A 85 -1.43 -16.31 -19.42
C ASN A 85 -2.69 -16.44 -18.56
N PRO A 86 -3.41 -15.32 -18.30
CA PRO A 86 -4.61 -15.37 -17.49
C PRO A 86 -5.67 -16.25 -18.17
N VAL A 87 -6.30 -17.11 -17.38
CA VAL A 87 -7.33 -18.05 -17.83
C VAL A 87 -8.61 -17.27 -18.11
N ALA A 88 -9.06 -17.29 -19.36
CA ALA A 88 -10.30 -16.66 -19.76
C ALA A 88 -11.48 -17.24 -18.95
N GLY A 89 -12.30 -16.36 -18.38
CA GLY A 89 -13.44 -16.74 -17.54
C GLY A 89 -13.09 -17.04 -16.07
N TYR A 90 -11.81 -17.07 -15.69
CA TYR A 90 -11.41 -17.10 -14.29
C TYR A 90 -11.52 -15.70 -13.68
N THR A 91 -12.07 -15.60 -12.47
CA THR A 91 -12.16 -14.34 -11.73
C THR A 91 -10.90 -14.16 -10.89
N TYR A 92 -10.03 -13.26 -11.31
CA TYR A 92 -8.88 -12.85 -10.51
C TYR A 92 -9.30 -11.77 -9.50
N GLN A 93 -8.65 -11.77 -8.34
CA GLN A 93 -8.94 -10.80 -7.30
C GLN A 93 -8.32 -9.44 -7.61
N THR A 94 -8.87 -8.37 -7.05
CA THR A 94 -8.19 -7.08 -6.94
C THR A 94 -7.38 -7.11 -5.65
N LEU A 95 -6.08 -6.89 -5.75
CA LEU A 95 -5.20 -6.71 -4.59
C LEU A 95 -5.25 -5.25 -4.15
N THR A 96 -5.28 -5.02 -2.84
CA THR A 96 -5.36 -3.68 -2.25
C THR A 96 -4.21 -3.48 -1.28
N TYR A 97 -3.54 -2.35 -1.41
CA TYR A 97 -2.43 -1.91 -0.58
C TYR A 97 -2.78 -0.54 -0.01
N GLN A 98 -2.39 -0.30 1.23
CA GLN A 98 -2.62 0.96 1.91
C GLN A 98 -1.29 1.51 2.41
N THR A 99 -1.11 2.82 2.30
CA THR A 99 -0.04 3.55 2.95
C THR A 99 -0.60 4.85 3.51
N GLU A 100 0.20 5.54 4.29
CA GLU A 100 -0.14 6.82 4.92
C GLU A 100 0.94 7.85 4.59
N VAL A 101 0.52 9.10 4.44
CA VAL A 101 1.43 10.24 4.34
C VAL A 101 2.22 10.37 5.64
N GLN A 102 3.54 10.49 5.54
CA GLN A 102 4.45 10.64 6.68
C GLN A 102 4.56 12.11 7.11
N GLU A 103 5.22 12.38 8.23
CA GLU A 103 5.40 13.75 8.77
C GLU A 103 6.14 14.70 7.80
N ASP A 104 7.01 14.16 6.95
CA ASP A 104 7.73 14.90 5.91
C ASP A 104 6.96 15.00 4.59
N GLY A 105 5.69 14.59 4.58
CA GLY A 105 4.82 14.58 3.40
C GLY A 105 5.06 13.42 2.44
N SER A 106 6.03 12.55 2.71
CA SER A 106 6.34 11.43 1.83
C SER A 106 5.32 10.31 1.95
N TYR A 107 5.22 9.48 0.91
CA TYR A 107 4.49 8.21 0.94
C TYR A 107 5.24 7.15 0.12
N SER A 108 4.97 5.88 0.38
CA SER A 108 5.53 4.77 -0.41
C SER A 108 4.61 3.56 -0.40
N PHE A 109 4.46 2.94 -1.57
CA PHE A 109 3.86 1.62 -1.77
C PHE A 109 4.92 0.66 -2.32
N THR A 110 4.91 -0.57 -1.82
CA THR A 110 5.56 -1.71 -2.49
C THR A 110 4.45 -2.63 -3.01
N VAL A 111 4.43 -2.85 -4.32
CA VAL A 111 3.40 -3.63 -4.99
C VAL A 111 4.01 -4.70 -5.90
N PRO A 112 3.38 -5.87 -6.06
CA PRO A 112 3.78 -6.85 -7.05
C PRO A 112 3.79 -6.25 -8.45
N ALA A 113 4.77 -6.67 -9.24
CA ALA A 113 4.96 -6.25 -10.61
C ALA A 113 5.13 -7.47 -11.53
N HIS A 114 5.04 -7.22 -12.83
CA HIS A 114 5.14 -8.27 -13.84
C HIS A 114 5.83 -7.72 -15.09
N ALA A 115 6.55 -8.57 -15.83
CA ALA A 115 7.34 -8.16 -16.99
C ALA A 115 6.50 -7.46 -18.08
N ASN A 116 5.22 -7.80 -18.17
CA ASN A 116 4.27 -7.17 -19.11
C ASN A 116 3.73 -5.81 -18.64
N GLY A 117 4.10 -5.37 -17.44
CA GLY A 117 3.58 -4.18 -16.79
C GLY A 117 2.28 -4.47 -16.02
N VAL A 118 2.14 -3.84 -14.86
CA VAL A 118 0.95 -3.95 -14.00
C VAL A 118 0.34 -2.57 -13.85
N SER A 119 -0.96 -2.44 -14.09
CA SER A 119 -1.67 -1.18 -13.86
C SER A 119 -2.09 -1.09 -12.39
N VAL A 120 -1.61 -0.05 -11.71
CA VAL A 120 -1.91 0.24 -10.32
C VAL A 120 -2.75 1.51 -10.28
N SER A 121 -3.97 1.41 -9.76
CA SER A 121 -4.82 2.57 -9.51
C SER A 121 -4.61 3.08 -8.09
N ILE A 122 -4.31 4.36 -7.95
CA ILE A 122 -4.08 5.04 -6.67
C ILE A 122 -5.28 5.94 -6.39
N LYS A 123 -5.90 5.72 -5.24
CA LYS A 123 -6.97 6.53 -4.68
C LYS A 123 -6.46 7.27 -3.45
N CYS A 124 -6.66 8.57 -3.47
CA CYS A 124 -6.36 9.51 -2.41
C CYS A 124 -7.61 9.66 -1.53
N THR A 125 -7.51 9.51 -0.21
CA THR A 125 -8.66 9.74 0.68
C THR A 125 -8.79 11.22 1.00
N ASP A 126 -10.02 11.74 1.01
CA ASP A 126 -10.27 13.11 1.47
C ASP A 126 -9.83 13.29 2.93
N PHE A 127 -9.40 14.51 3.26
CA PHE A 127 -9.14 14.93 4.63
C PHE A 127 -9.73 16.30 4.91
N GLU A 128 -9.98 16.59 6.19
CA GLU A 128 -10.43 17.90 6.64
C GLU A 128 -9.30 18.64 7.34
N TYR A 129 -9.15 19.93 7.07
CA TYR A 129 -8.13 20.76 7.68
C TYR A 129 -8.69 22.16 8.00
N ASP A 130 -8.18 22.80 9.05
CA ASP A 130 -8.42 24.22 9.31
C ASP A 130 -7.39 25.02 8.50
N GLU A 131 -7.72 25.33 7.26
CA GLU A 131 -6.90 26.12 6.34
C GLU A 131 -6.75 27.55 6.86
N ILE A 132 -5.56 28.14 6.73
CA ILE A 132 -5.37 29.58 6.99
C ILE A 132 -5.67 30.33 5.70
N SER A 133 -6.84 30.95 5.64
CA SER A 133 -7.32 31.65 4.44
C SER A 133 -6.82 33.10 4.39
N MET A 134 -6.81 33.68 3.19
CA MET A 134 -6.34 35.06 2.98
C MET A 134 -7.36 36.09 3.45
N ASP A 135 -6.98 36.92 4.42
CA ASP A 135 -7.69 38.14 4.80
C ASP A 135 -7.05 39.36 4.13
N TRP A 136 -7.66 39.80 3.01
CA TRP A 136 -7.21 40.97 2.26
C TRP A 136 -7.33 42.29 3.04
N ALA A 137 -8.13 42.33 4.10
CA ALA A 137 -8.29 43.50 4.95
C ALA A 137 -7.28 43.52 6.11
N ASN A 138 -6.81 42.35 6.58
CA ASN A 138 -5.87 42.23 7.70
C ASN A 138 -4.74 41.21 7.39
N TYR A 139 -3.55 41.71 7.05
CA TYR A 139 -2.36 40.88 6.79
C TYR A 139 -1.34 40.93 7.95
N PRO A 140 -0.71 39.80 8.35
CA PRO A 140 -0.96 38.44 7.85
C PRO A 140 -2.33 37.93 8.30
N ALA A 141 -2.95 37.12 7.44
CA ALA A 141 -4.26 36.58 7.75
C ALA A 141 -4.18 35.61 8.95
N THR A 142 -5.23 35.66 9.77
CA THR A 142 -5.41 34.77 10.92
C THR A 142 -6.75 34.05 10.89
N GLU A 143 -7.49 34.21 9.79
CA GLU A 143 -8.74 33.53 9.56
C GLU A 143 -8.47 32.06 9.27
N THR A 144 -9.32 31.20 9.81
CA THR A 144 -9.22 29.75 9.66
C THR A 144 -10.55 29.20 9.21
N ASP A 145 -10.53 28.46 8.11
CA ASP A 145 -11.71 27.85 7.52
C ASP A 145 -11.56 26.32 7.52
N ARG A 146 -12.60 25.61 7.95
CA ARG A 146 -12.63 24.14 7.87
C ARG A 146 -12.92 23.74 6.42
N VAL A 147 -11.93 23.19 5.74
CA VAL A 147 -11.99 22.80 4.33
C VAL A 147 -11.82 21.28 4.18
N VAL A 148 -12.52 20.70 3.20
CA VAL A 148 -12.33 19.31 2.76
C VAL A 148 -11.45 19.33 1.52
N TYR A 149 -10.32 18.64 1.58
CA TYR A 149 -9.39 18.49 0.47
C TYR A 149 -9.66 17.17 -0.25
N THR A 150 -9.80 17.22 -1.58
CA THR A 150 -10.06 16.06 -2.43
C THR A 150 -9.10 16.01 -3.60
N ALA A 151 -8.34 14.93 -3.70
CA ALA A 151 -7.47 14.67 -4.86
C ALA A 151 -8.11 13.69 -5.84
N SER A 152 -7.82 13.87 -7.13
CA SER A 152 -8.24 12.93 -8.17
C SER A 152 -7.51 11.58 -8.02
N SER A 153 -8.23 10.48 -8.28
CA SER A 153 -7.59 9.17 -8.45
C SER A 153 -6.88 9.09 -9.79
N PHE A 154 -5.80 8.31 -9.86
CA PHE A 154 -5.01 8.13 -11.07
C PHE A 154 -4.49 6.69 -11.19
N SER A 155 -3.91 6.35 -12.34
CA SER A 155 -3.30 5.04 -12.56
C SER A 155 -1.88 5.17 -13.07
N VAL A 156 -1.00 4.27 -12.63
CA VAL A 156 0.39 4.15 -13.08
C VAL A 156 0.66 2.71 -13.52
N THR A 157 1.45 2.55 -14.56
CA THR A 157 2.00 1.24 -14.94
C THR A 157 3.38 1.05 -14.32
N VAL A 158 3.57 -0.05 -13.60
CA VAL A 158 4.84 -0.43 -12.97
C VAL A 158 5.42 -1.71 -13.58
N TYR A 159 6.74 -1.87 -13.46
CA TYR A 159 7.51 -3.02 -13.95
C TYR A 159 8.38 -3.59 -12.82
N PRO A 160 8.93 -4.81 -12.93
CA PRO A 160 9.82 -5.38 -11.93
C PRO A 160 11.00 -4.48 -11.60
N ASN A 161 11.28 -4.32 -10.30
CA ASN A 161 12.47 -3.67 -9.74
C ASN A 161 12.65 -2.20 -10.14
N ILE A 162 11.55 -1.48 -10.40
CA ILE A 162 11.60 -0.03 -10.63
C ILE A 162 11.00 0.74 -9.45
N THR A 163 11.46 1.98 -9.31
CA THR A 163 10.81 3.00 -8.49
C THR A 163 10.12 4.01 -9.41
N LYS A 164 8.84 4.26 -9.17
CA LYS A 164 8.07 5.34 -9.79
C LYS A 164 7.89 6.47 -8.79
N ILE A 165 8.35 7.66 -9.15
CA ILE A 165 8.15 8.87 -8.37
C ILE A 165 6.89 9.57 -8.88
N ILE A 166 5.90 9.77 -8.02
CA ILE A 166 4.65 10.46 -8.32
C ILE A 166 4.28 11.37 -7.16
N ASP A 167 4.29 12.68 -7.40
CA ASP A 167 3.78 13.64 -6.44
C ASP A 167 2.26 13.80 -6.60
N ILE A 168 1.56 13.89 -5.48
CA ILE A 168 0.11 14.02 -5.40
C ILE A 168 -0.20 15.43 -4.91
N ASN A 169 -1.20 16.08 -5.53
CA ASN A 169 -1.68 17.38 -5.12
C ASN A 169 -3.17 17.26 -4.79
N TYR A 170 -3.54 17.75 -3.61
CA TYR A 170 -4.92 17.98 -3.22
C TYR A 170 -5.36 19.40 -3.57
#